data_AF-A0A8T5WNX1-F1
#
_entry.id   AF-A0A8T5WNX1-F1
#
_cell.length_a   1.000
_cell.length_b   1.000
_cell.length_c   1.000
_cell.angle_alpha   90.00
_cell.angle_beta   90.00
_cell.angle_gamma   90.00
#
_symmetry.space_group_name_H-M   'P 1'
#
loop_
_entity.id
_entity.type
_entity.pdbx_description
1 polymer ?
#
loop_
_entity_poly.entity_id
_entity_poly.type
_entity_poly.pdbx_seq_one_letter_code
_entity_poly.pdbx_strand_id
1 'polypeptide(L)'
;MISYISLFFIYAFIGWILDTCYRSVVDGKYSSGTALPFLSLIYGFGGLFLTIFFRYLPLPIFFHILLGTLLVILVEFSGGLFCLHVLKKRYWDYSQEAGNFLGHIDIIHSIYWFLLVIFFRLLFPFFFSH
;
A
#
# COMPACT_ATOMS: atom_id res chain seq x y z
N MET A 1 20.95 12.45 -4.65
CA MET A 1 19.52 12.82 -4.59
C MET A 1 18.71 11.64 -5.12
N ILE A 2 17.98 10.91 -4.28
CA ILE A 2 17.14 9.80 -4.75
C ILE A 2 15.93 10.43 -5.48
N SER A 3 15.68 10.01 -6.71
CA SER A 3 14.56 10.52 -7.50
C SER A 3 13.23 9.88 -7.04
N TYR A 4 12.11 10.57 -7.26
CA TYR A 4 10.78 10.01 -7.01
C TYR A 4 10.51 8.72 -7.80
N ILE A 5 11.09 8.62 -9.01
CA ILE A 5 11.02 7.40 -9.84
C ILE A 5 11.73 6.24 -9.12
N SER A 6 12.92 6.49 -8.58
CA SER A 6 13.67 5.47 -7.82
C SER A 6 12.91 5.04 -6.57
N LEU A 7 12.31 5.98 -5.83
CA LEU A 7 11.48 5.67 -4.66
C LEU A 7 10.28 4.80 -5.02
N PHE A 8 9.58 5.12 -6.12
CA PHE A 8 8.47 4.32 -6.61
C PHE A 8 8.88 2.86 -6.84
N PHE A 9 9.99 2.61 -7.54
CA PHE A 9 10.47 1.25 -7.78
C PHE A 9 10.91 0.53 -6.51
N ILE A 10 11.55 1.23 -5.56
CA ILE A 10 11.94 0.66 -4.27
C ILE A 10 10.70 0.22 -3.49
N TYR A 11 9.70 1.10 -3.36
CA TYR A 11 8.46 0.75 -2.65
C TYR A 11 7.67 -0.34 -3.36
N ALA A 12 7.60 -0.30 -4.70
CA ALA A 12 6.92 -1.34 -5.48
C ALA A 12 7.58 -2.71 -5.30
N PHE A 13 8.91 -2.76 -5.23
CA PHE A 13 9.67 -3.99 -5.02
C PHE A 13 9.50 -4.54 -3.60
N ILE A 14 9.60 -3.69 -2.57
CA ILE A 14 9.37 -4.08 -1.17
C ILE A 14 7.93 -4.58 -1.01
N GLY A 15 6.96 -3.86 -1.56
CA GLY A 15 5.56 -4.27 -1.56
C GLY A 15 5.32 -5.60 -2.25
N TRP A 16 5.98 -5.83 -3.39
CA TRP A 16 5.91 -7.11 -4.08
C TRP A 16 6.41 -8.28 -3.20
N ILE A 17 7.51 -8.07 -2.46
CA ILE A 17 8.01 -9.08 -1.51
C ILE A 17 6.95 -9.33 -0.44
N LEU A 18 6.41 -8.28 0.19
CA LEU A 18 5.39 -8.40 1.23
C LEU A 18 4.14 -9.14 0.74
N ASP A 19 3.57 -8.73 -0.38
CA ASP A 19 2.37 -9.35 -0.98
C ASP A 19 2.61 -10.83 -1.32
N THR A 20 3.75 -11.11 -1.95
CA THR A 20 4.10 -12.46 -2.40
C THR A 20 4.38 -13.37 -1.20
N CYS A 21 5.10 -12.89 -0.19
CA CYS A 21 5.35 -13.63 1.04
C CYS A 21 4.04 -13.90 1.80
N TYR A 22 3.21 -12.87 2.01
CA TYR A 22 1.94 -13.00 2.70
C TYR A 22 1.05 -14.05 2.03
N ARG A 23 0.80 -13.93 0.72
CA ARG A 23 -0.02 -14.90 -0.01
C ARG A 23 0.59 -16.29 -0.09
N SER A 24 1.91 -16.38 -0.24
CA SER A 24 2.54 -17.70 -0.30
C SER A 24 2.42 -18.45 1.02
N VAL A 25 2.44 -17.73 2.15
CA VAL A 25 2.19 -18.30 3.48
C VAL A 25 0.72 -18.69 3.64
N VAL A 26 -0.22 -17.83 3.25
CA VAL A 26 -1.66 -18.08 3.36
C VAL A 26 -2.12 -19.24 2.46
N ASP A 27 -1.66 -19.27 1.20
CA ASP A 27 -2.03 -20.29 0.21
C ASP A 27 -1.25 -21.61 0.39
N GLY A 28 -0.21 -21.63 1.22
CA GLY A 28 0.67 -22.78 1.44
C GLY A 28 1.51 -23.17 0.20
N LYS A 29 1.56 -22.31 -0.82
CA LYS A 29 2.30 -22.51 -2.07
C LYS A 29 2.73 -21.16 -2.64
N TYR A 30 3.76 -21.15 -3.49
CA TYR A 30 4.19 -19.91 -4.14
C TYR A 30 3.05 -19.28 -4.96
N SER A 31 2.66 -18.06 -4.60
CA SER A 31 1.55 -17.31 -5.18
C SER A 31 1.92 -15.83 -5.23
N SER A 32 2.06 -15.26 -6.43
CA SER A 32 2.38 -13.85 -6.59
C SER A 32 1.14 -12.99 -6.36
N GLY A 33 1.19 -12.08 -5.40
CA GLY A 33 0.04 -11.23 -5.05
C GLY A 33 -0.29 -10.10 -6.01
N THR A 34 0.51 -9.95 -7.05
CA THR A 34 0.57 -8.76 -7.89
C THR A 34 0.31 -9.11 -9.36
N ALA A 35 -0.08 -8.10 -10.13
CA ALA A 35 -0.28 -8.25 -11.57
C ALA A 35 1.04 -8.33 -12.34
N LEU A 36 2.09 -7.69 -11.83
CA LEU A 36 3.41 -7.61 -12.45
C LEU A 36 4.45 -8.30 -11.55
N PRO A 37 5.35 -9.13 -12.12
CA PRO A 37 6.46 -9.69 -11.38
C PRO A 37 7.32 -8.57 -10.79
N PHE A 38 7.76 -8.72 -9.54
CA PHE A 38 8.66 -7.79 -8.85
C PHE A 38 8.13 -6.36 -8.64
N LEU A 39 6.86 -6.08 -8.99
CA LEU A 39 6.29 -4.73 -8.96
C LEU A 39 4.86 -4.73 -8.40
N SER A 40 4.72 -4.30 -7.15
CA SER A 40 3.42 -3.97 -6.57
C SER A 40 3.10 -2.49 -6.78
N LEU A 41 2.20 -2.20 -7.74
CA LEU A 41 1.83 -0.81 -8.09
C LEU A 41 1.18 -0.08 -6.90
N ILE A 42 0.39 -0.78 -6.08
CA ILE A 42 -0.26 -0.19 -4.90
C ILE A 42 0.80 0.30 -3.91
N TYR A 43 1.81 -0.50 -3.61
CA TYR A 43 2.89 -0.08 -2.71
C TYR A 43 3.79 0.98 -3.34
N GLY A 44 4.05 0.90 -4.65
CA GLY A 44 4.79 1.93 -5.40
C GLY A 44 4.12 3.31 -5.29
N PHE A 45 2.85 3.40 -5.66
CA PHE A 45 2.08 4.65 -5.57
C PHE A 45 1.80 5.05 -4.13
N GLY A 46 1.41 4.12 -3.27
CA GLY A 46 1.11 4.38 -1.85
C GLY A 46 2.32 4.94 -1.11
N GLY A 47 3.49 4.30 -1.23
CA GLY A 47 4.73 4.78 -0.62
C GLY A 47 5.18 6.13 -1.19
N LEU A 48 5.07 6.34 -2.50
CA LEU A 48 5.41 7.62 -3.12
C LEU A 48 4.49 8.75 -2.62
N PHE A 49 3.18 8.53 -2.61
CA PHE A 49 2.21 9.53 -2.15
C PHE A 49 2.36 9.81 -0.66
N LEU A 50 2.60 8.80 0.17
CA LEU A 50 2.93 9.00 1.60
C LEU A 50 4.20 9.84 1.77
N THR A 51 5.24 9.57 1.00
CA THR A 51 6.49 10.34 1.08
C THR A 51 6.28 11.81 0.74
N ILE A 52 5.55 12.09 -0.34
CA ILE A 52 5.20 13.46 -0.73
C ILE A 52 4.33 14.11 0.34
N PHE A 53 3.31 13.41 0.82
CA PHE A 53 2.38 13.88 1.84
C PHE A 53 3.10 14.25 3.15
N PHE A 54 3.96 13.37 3.66
CA PHE A 54 4.72 13.63 4.89
C PHE A 54 5.78 14.72 4.74
N ARG A 55 6.36 14.86 3.55
CA ARG A 55 7.38 15.89 3.29
C ARG A 55 6.81 17.30 3.22
N TYR A 56 5.69 17.47 2.53
CA TYR A 56 5.21 18.79 2.13
C TYR A 56 4.03 19.30 2.95
N LEU A 57 3.34 18.44 3.71
CA LEU A 57 2.22 18.88 4.53
C LEU A 57 2.57 18.76 6.02
N PRO A 58 3.02 19.83 6.70
CA PRO A 58 3.36 19.77 8.11
C PRO A 58 2.07 19.69 8.95
N LEU A 59 1.85 18.56 9.60
CA LEU A 59 0.73 18.32 10.51
C LEU A 59 1.23 17.69 11.81
N PRO A 60 0.45 17.77 12.91
CA PRO A 60 0.70 16.95 14.08
C PRO A 60 0.74 15.46 13.70
N ILE A 61 1.60 14.69 14.37
CA ILE A 61 1.86 13.27 14.04
C ILE A 61 0.58 12.43 13.96
N PHE A 62 -0.40 12.70 14.84
CA PHE A 62 -1.70 12.04 14.83
C PHE A 62 -2.44 12.22 13.50
N PHE A 63 -2.53 13.46 13.00
CA PHE A 63 -3.20 13.76 11.72
C PHE A 63 -2.41 13.24 10.52
N HIS A 64 -1.07 13.23 10.58
CA HIS A 64 -0.26 12.58 9.56
C HIS A 64 -0.61 11.11 9.39
N ILE A 65 -0.66 10.38 10.50
CA ILE A 65 -0.96 8.95 10.47
C ILE A 65 -2.38 8.74 9.96
N LEU A 66 -3.37 9.43 10.53
CA LEU A 66 -4.78 9.26 10.15
C LEU A 66 -5.03 9.54 8.66
N LEU A 67 -4.59 10.71 8.17
CA LEU A 67 -4.77 11.09 6.78
C LEU A 67 -3.89 10.27 5.82
N GLY A 68 -2.69 9.87 6.25
CA GLY A 68 -1.82 8.98 5.50
C GLY A 68 -2.45 7.59 5.31
N THR A 69 -3.09 7.05 6.35
CA THR A 69 -3.85 5.79 6.25
C THR A 69 -5.01 5.92 5.28
N LEU A 70 -5.80 7.01 5.37
CA LEU A 70 -6.88 7.26 4.42
C LEU A 70 -6.35 7.36 2.98
N LEU A 71 -5.20 8.01 2.77
CA LEU A 71 -4.57 8.11 1.46
C LEU A 71 -4.20 6.73 0.89
N VAL A 72 -3.62 5.84 1.70
CA VAL A 72 -3.26 4.49 1.24
C VAL A 72 -4.49 3.63 0.96
N ILE A 73 -5.52 3.71 1.80
CA ILE A 73 -6.79 3.00 1.56
C ILE A 73 -7.42 3.48 0.25
N LEU A 74 -7.36 4.78 -0.06
CA LEU A 74 -7.83 5.32 -1.33
C LEU A 74 -7.02 4.79 -2.53
N VAL A 75 -5.70 4.64 -2.38
CA VAL A 75 -4.84 4.03 -3.40
C VAL A 75 -5.21 2.57 -3.63
N GLU A 76 -5.39 1.78 -2.56
CA GLU A 76 -5.80 0.38 -2.65
C GLU A 76 -7.17 0.23 -3.31
N PHE A 77 -8.15 1.03 -2.88
CA PHE A 77 -9.49 1.03 -3.45
C PHE A 77 -9.46 1.39 -4.95
N SER A 78 -8.74 2.46 -5.31
CA SER A 78 -8.60 2.89 -6.71
C SER A 78 -7.88 1.85 -7.56
N GLY A 79 -6.82 1.24 -7.01
CA GLY A 79 -6.13 0.11 -7.64
C GLY A 79 -7.08 -1.08 -7.84
N GLY A 80 -7.94 -1.36 -6.87
CA GLY A 80 -8.90 -2.46 -6.90
C GLY A 80 -9.91 -2.29 -8.01
N LEU A 81 -10.44 -1.07 -8.14
CA LEU A 81 -11.31 -0.69 -9.25
C LEU A 81 -10.58 -0.77 -10.58
N PHE A 82 -9.33 -0.31 -10.67
CA PHE A 82 -8.53 -0.39 -11.89
C PHE A 82 -8.32 -1.84 -12.34
N CYS A 83 -7.90 -2.73 -11.44
CA CYS A 83 -7.72 -4.15 -11.74
C CYS A 83 -9.03 -4.81 -12.21
N LEU A 84 -10.15 -4.49 -11.56
CA LEU A 84 -11.45 -5.03 -11.94
C LEU A 84 -11.91 -4.53 -13.33
N HIS A 85 -11.81 -3.23 -13.60
CA HIS A 85 -12.38 -2.64 -14.81
C HIS A 85 -11.46 -2.78 -16.04
N VAL A 86 -10.14 -2.63 -15.85
CA VAL A 86 -9.15 -2.62 -16.92
C VAL A 86 -8.54 -4.00 -17.13
N LEU A 87 -8.07 -4.65 -16.06
CA LEU A 87 -7.42 -5.97 -16.15
C LEU A 87 -8.42 -7.14 -16.12
N LYS A 88 -9.71 -6.86 -15.89
CA LYS A 88 -10.79 -7.85 -15.75
C LYS A 88 -10.46 -8.97 -14.75
N LYS A 89 -9.63 -8.65 -13.75
CA LYS A 89 -9.17 -9.61 -12.74
C LYS A 89 -9.24 -8.98 -11.37
N ARG A 90 -9.86 -9.70 -10.44
CA ARG A 90 -9.87 -9.34 -9.02
C ARG A 90 -8.67 -10.01 -8.35
N TYR A 91 -7.68 -9.22 -7.98
CA TYR A 91 -6.46 -9.72 -7.33
C TYR A 91 -6.68 -9.89 -5.83
N TRP A 92 -7.35 -8.95 -5.17
CA TRP A 92 -7.79 -9.00 -3.78
C TRP A 92 -9.31 -9.05 -3.77
N ASP A 93 -9.87 -10.12 -3.21
CA ASP A 93 -11.30 -10.31 -3.06
C ASP A 93 -11.65 -10.39 -1.58
N TYR A 94 -12.10 -9.28 -1.02
CA TYR A 94 -12.52 -9.19 0.37
C TYR A 94 -14.03 -9.35 0.52
N SER A 95 -14.74 -9.83 -0.50
CA SER A 95 -16.22 -9.94 -0.47
C SER A 95 -16.75 -10.79 0.69
N GLN A 96 -15.96 -11.74 1.18
CA GLN A 96 -16.30 -12.62 2.30
C GLN A 96 -15.81 -12.11 3.65
N GLU A 97 -15.03 -11.02 3.68
CA GLU A 97 -14.46 -10.48 4.92
C GLU A 97 -15.46 -9.54 5.61
N ALA A 98 -15.43 -9.54 6.95
CA ALA A 98 -16.32 -8.71 7.75
C ALA A 98 -15.98 -7.22 7.58
N GLY A 99 -17.02 -6.41 7.32
CA GLY A 99 -16.85 -4.96 7.12
C GLY A 99 -16.20 -4.59 5.79
N ASN A 100 -16.25 -5.47 4.78
CA ASN A 100 -15.79 -5.13 3.45
C ASN A 100 -16.66 -4.06 2.77
N PHE A 101 -16.03 -3.25 1.94
CA PHE A 101 -16.69 -2.27 1.08
C PHE A 101 -16.48 -2.65 -0.39
N LEU A 102 -17.58 -3.02 -1.06
CA LEU A 102 -17.60 -3.50 -2.45
C LEU A 102 -16.66 -4.68 -2.72
N GLY A 103 -16.22 -5.41 -1.68
CA GLY A 103 -15.18 -6.44 -1.75
C GLY A 103 -13.80 -5.96 -2.18
N HIS A 104 -13.54 -4.65 -2.15
CA HIS A 104 -12.26 -4.04 -2.57
C HIS A 104 -11.36 -3.63 -1.40
N ILE A 105 -11.94 -3.27 -0.26
CA ILE A 105 -11.27 -2.96 1.00
C ILE A 105 -12.05 -3.61 2.14
N ASP A 106 -11.39 -3.89 3.25
CA ASP A 106 -12.02 -4.38 4.49
C ASP A 106 -11.41 -3.70 5.72
N ILE A 107 -11.95 -4.02 6.90
CA ILE A 107 -11.49 -3.43 8.17
C ILE A 107 -10.12 -3.97 8.57
N ILE A 108 -9.88 -5.28 8.40
CA ILE A 108 -8.65 -5.92 8.87
C ILE A 108 -7.44 -5.42 8.07
N HIS A 109 -7.53 -5.34 6.74
CA HIS A 109 -6.43 -4.82 5.94
C HIS A 109 -6.27 -3.31 6.11
N SER A 110 -7.36 -2.57 6.35
CA SER A 110 -7.26 -1.16 6.76
C SER A 110 -6.46 -0.98 8.05
N ILE A 111 -6.57 -1.91 9.01
CA ILE A 111 -5.73 -1.91 10.22
C ILE A 111 -4.26 -2.21 9.88
N TYR A 112 -3.99 -3.15 8.97
CA TYR A 112 -2.61 -3.40 8.52
C TYR A 112 -2.00 -2.17 7.84
N TRP A 113 -2.75 -1.47 7.00
CA TRP A 113 -2.31 -0.20 6.41
C TRP A 113 -2.07 0.87 7.48
N PHE A 114 -2.93 0.97 8.49
CA PHE A 114 -2.74 1.88 9.61
C PHE A 114 -1.41 1.62 10.34
N LEU A 115 -1.13 0.37 10.69
CA LEU A 115 0.13 -0.02 11.33
C LEU A 115 1.34 0.24 10.43
N LEU A 116 1.23 -0.04 9.13
CA LEU A 116 2.30 0.23 8.17
C LEU A 116 2.58 1.73 8.03
N VAL A 117 1.55 2.57 8.02
CA VAL A 117 1.68 4.03 7.98
C VAL A 117 2.32 4.57 9.26
N ILE A 118 1.98 4.04 10.44
CA ILE A 118 2.67 4.36 11.69
C ILE A 118 4.16 4.06 11.56
N PHE A 119 4.49 2.83 11.16
CA PHE A 119 5.87 2.39 11.00
C PHE A 119 6.63 3.28 10.01
N PHE A 120 6.03 3.54 8.85
CA PHE A 120 6.59 4.40 7.82
C PHE A 120 6.83 5.83 8.34
N ARG A 121 5.86 6.39 9.07
CA ARG A 121 5.96 7.75 9.64
C ARG A 121 7.06 7.87 10.70
N LEU A 122 7.27 6.83 11.50
CA LEU A 122 8.34 6.78 12.50
C LEU A 122 9.72 6.69 11.86
N LEU A 123 9.83 5.94 10.75
CA LEU A 123 11.07 5.82 9.98
C LEU A 123 11.36 7.05 9.11
N PHE A 124 10.34 7.80 8.73
CA PHE A 124 10.44 8.91 7.78
C PHE A 124 11.58 9.91 8.06
N PRO A 125 11.80 10.40 9.30
CA PRO A 125 12.88 11.34 9.57
C PRO A 125 14.25 10.74 9.25
N PHE A 126 14.50 9.47 9.55
CA PHE A 126 15.82 8.85 9.34
C PHE A 126 16.23 8.77 7.87
N PHE A 127 15.27 8.70 6.95
CA PHE A 127 15.53 8.58 5.52
C PHE A 127 15.42 9.92 4.77
N PHE A 128 14.70 10.90 5.31
CA PHE A 128 14.32 12.13 4.59
C PHE A 128 14.62 13.44 5.35
N SER A 129 15.33 13.40 6.50
CA SER A 129 15.71 14.60 7.28
C SER A 129 16.92 15.37 6.74
N HIS A 130 17.28 15.21 5.46
CA HIS A 130 18.41 15.90 4.82
C HIS A 130 17.99 16.59 3.53
#